data_AF-A0A1F7V6P3-F1
#
_entry.id   AF-A0A1F7V6P3-F1
#
_cell.length_a   1.000
_cell.length_b   1.000
_cell.length_c   1.000
_cell.angle_alpha   90.00
_cell.angle_beta   90.00
_cell.angle_gamma   90.00
#
_symmetry.space_group_name_H-M   'P 1'
#
loop_
_entity.id
_entity.type
_entity.pdbx_description
1 polymer ?
#
loop_
_entity_poly.entity_id
_entity_poly.type
_entity_poly.pdbx_seq_one_letter_code
_entity_poly.pdbx_strand_id
1 'polypeptide(L)'
;MKFFRWFLVAIPLVLMACNEASDPENVGKATGCAILDYQNGVQYFSCTEAHFANALSQFLAQHSDLELAAMAPDDTAGRGRSTGYFVVFRTIHR
;
A
#
# COMPACT_ATOMS: atom_id res chain seq x y z
N MET A 1 -25.74 -17.62 24.39
CA MET A 1 -24.86 -18.03 23.27
C MET A 1 -24.09 -16.79 22.81
N LYS A 2 -22.76 -16.85 22.89
CA LYS A 2 -21.84 -15.73 22.65
C LYS A 2 -21.48 -15.67 21.15
N PHE A 3 -22.17 -14.82 20.41
CA PHE A 3 -21.73 -14.29 19.12
C PHE A 3 -22.08 -12.80 19.23
N PHE A 4 -21.15 -11.85 19.27
CA PHE A 4 -20.61 -11.24 18.06
C PHE A 4 -19.59 -10.19 18.55
N ARG A 5 -18.31 -10.57 18.67
CA ARG A 5 -17.28 -9.72 19.29
C ARG A 5 -16.05 -9.65 18.41
N TRP A 6 -16.24 -9.20 17.17
CA TRP A 6 -15.17 -9.06 16.17
C TRP A 6 -15.21 -7.73 15.38
N PHE A 7 -16.17 -6.83 15.67
CA PHE A 7 -16.31 -5.56 14.94
C PHE A 7 -15.51 -4.37 15.51
N LEU A 8 -14.84 -4.54 16.65
CA LEU A 8 -14.20 -3.41 17.36
C LEU A 8 -12.72 -3.20 17.06
N VAL A 9 -12.10 -4.02 16.20
CA VAL A 9 -10.64 -3.93 15.93
C VAL A 9 -10.33 -3.20 14.61
N ALA A 10 -11.32 -2.96 13.73
CA ALA A 10 -11.10 -2.29 12.45
C ALA A 10 -11.07 -0.75 12.53
N ILE A 11 -11.72 -0.15 13.54
CA ILE A 11 -11.83 1.31 13.71
C ILE A 11 -10.47 2.00 14.02
N PRO A 12 -9.55 1.46 14.85
CA PRO A 12 -8.31 2.16 15.16
C PRO A 12 -7.30 2.22 14.00
N LEU A 13 -7.32 1.27 13.06
CA LEU A 13 -6.42 1.27 11.90
C LEU A 13 -6.76 2.38 10.90
N VAL A 14 -8.05 2.67 10.71
CA VAL A 14 -8.52 3.75 9.84
C VAL A 14 -8.12 5.11 10.43
N LEU A 15 -8.20 5.28 11.75
CA LEU A 15 -7.88 6.55 12.42
C LEU A 15 -6.38 6.90 12.39
N MET A 16 -5.48 5.92 12.45
CA MET A 16 -4.04 6.20 12.37
C MET A 16 -3.59 6.58 10.96
N ALA A 17 -4.15 5.93 9.94
CA ALA A 17 -3.84 6.26 8.54
C ALA A 17 -4.38 7.65 8.13
N CYS A 18 -5.52 8.07 8.67
CA CYS A 18 -6.05 9.42 8.44
C CYS A 18 -5.15 10.53 8.97
N ASN A 19 -4.43 10.31 10.09
CA ASN A 19 -3.59 11.34 10.69
C ASN A 19 -2.35 11.62 9.79
N GLU A 20 -1.69 10.57 9.31
CA GLU A 20 -0.58 10.70 8.37
C GLU A 20 -1.03 11.28 7.02
N ALA A 21 -2.19 10.87 6.51
CA ALA A 21 -2.77 11.42 5.27
C ALA A 21 -3.35 12.85 5.43
N SER A 22 -3.48 13.35 6.66
CA SER A 22 -3.89 14.73 6.92
C SER A 22 -2.72 15.71 6.91
N ASP A 23 -1.49 15.20 7.03
CA ASP A 23 -0.28 15.98 6.85
C ASP A 23 -0.03 16.24 5.35
N PRO A 24 -0.10 17.48 4.87
CA PRO A 24 0.09 17.80 3.46
C PRO A 24 1.54 17.54 2.98
N GLU A 25 2.52 17.41 3.87
CA GLU A 25 3.88 16.98 3.49
C GLU A 25 3.92 15.49 3.11
N ASN A 26 3.04 14.69 3.71
CA ASN A 26 2.93 13.25 3.50
C ASN A 26 2.06 12.87 2.30
N VAL A 27 1.41 13.81 1.62
CA VAL A 27 0.47 13.53 0.51
C VAL A 27 0.93 14.17 -0.80
N GLY A 28 0.95 13.38 -1.87
CA GLY A 28 1.11 13.87 -3.24
C GLY A 28 2.56 13.98 -3.75
N LYS A 29 3.57 13.69 -2.92
CA LYS A 29 4.97 13.61 -3.35
C LYS A 29 5.51 12.19 -3.21
N ALA A 30 5.47 11.42 -4.29
CA ALA A 30 6.22 10.17 -4.41
C ALA A 30 7.62 10.47 -5.00
N THR A 31 8.51 11.08 -4.20
CA THR A 31 9.91 11.22 -4.62
C THR A 31 10.71 9.98 -4.23
N GLY A 32 11.38 9.36 -5.18
CA GLY A 32 12.39 8.32 -4.92
C GLY A 32 11.88 6.88 -4.75
N CYS A 33 10.64 6.57 -5.11
CA CYS A 33 10.16 5.18 -5.12
C CYS A 33 10.45 4.50 -6.47
N ALA A 34 11.38 3.54 -6.50
CA ALA A 34 11.57 2.70 -7.68
C ALA A 34 10.54 1.56 -7.68
N ILE A 35 9.90 1.34 -8.82
CA ILE A 35 8.93 0.27 -9.01
C ILE A 35 9.56 -0.77 -9.93
N LEU A 36 9.64 -2.02 -9.46
CA LEU A 36 10.11 -3.16 -10.24
C LEU A 36 8.91 -4.02 -10.65
N ASP A 37 8.74 -4.25 -11.95
CA ASP A 37 7.70 -5.11 -12.49
C ASP A 37 8.23 -6.54 -12.69
N TYR A 38 7.59 -7.52 -12.06
CA TYR A 38 7.93 -8.95 -12.20
C TYR A 38 7.19 -9.61 -13.38
N GLN A 39 6.46 -8.84 -14.19
CA GLN A 39 5.80 -9.25 -15.44
C GLN A 39 4.74 -10.35 -15.28
N ASN A 40 4.22 -10.51 -14.07
CA ASN A 40 3.21 -11.51 -13.73
C ASN A 40 2.11 -10.94 -12.83
N GLY A 41 1.89 -9.63 -12.90
CA GLY A 41 0.96 -8.91 -12.03
C GLY A 41 1.52 -8.59 -10.65
N VAL A 42 2.76 -8.99 -10.35
CA VAL A 42 3.47 -8.61 -9.12
C VAL A 42 4.42 -7.45 -9.40
N GLN A 43 4.39 -6.45 -8.54
CA GLN A 43 5.31 -5.33 -8.54
C GLN A 43 5.96 -5.18 -7.17
N TYR A 44 7.16 -4.62 -7.14
CA TYR A 44 7.85 -4.26 -5.92
C TYR A 44 8.09 -2.75 -5.86
N PHE A 45 7.59 -2.11 -4.82
CA PHE A 45 7.74 -0.69 -4.55
C PHE A 45 8.86 -0.50 -3.51
N SER A 46 9.99 0.08 -3.90
CA SER A 46 11.17 0.26 -3.04
C SER A 46 11.06 1.50 -2.13
N CYS A 47 9.89 1.71 -1.54
CA CYS A 47 9.62 2.80 -0.63
C CYS A 47 8.68 2.33 0.48
N THR A 48 8.67 3.06 1.59
CA THR A 48 7.91 2.69 2.78
C THR A 48 6.97 3.80 3.23
N GLU A 49 6.09 3.49 4.18
CA GLU A 49 5.26 4.47 4.88
C GLU A 49 4.45 5.37 3.91
N ALA A 50 4.40 6.68 4.16
CA ALA A 50 3.66 7.64 3.33
C ALA A 50 4.16 7.68 1.87
N HIS A 51 5.46 7.46 1.64
CA HIS A 51 6.01 7.40 0.28
C HIS A 51 5.46 6.22 -0.53
N PHE A 52 5.28 5.06 0.11
CA PHE A 52 4.62 3.91 -0.52
C PHE A 52 3.17 4.22 -0.88
N ALA A 53 2.40 4.77 0.07
CA ALA A 53 1.00 5.12 -0.18
C ALA A 53 0.86 6.14 -1.34
N ASN A 54 1.72 7.15 -1.38
CA ASN A 54 1.75 8.12 -2.48
C ASN A 54 2.12 7.48 -3.81
N ALA A 55 3.15 6.64 -3.84
CA ALA A 55 3.59 5.97 -5.06
C ALA A 55 2.50 5.02 -5.60
N LEU A 56 1.85 4.25 -4.74
CA LEU A 56 0.75 3.36 -5.09
C LEU A 56 -0.45 4.15 -5.65
N SER A 57 -0.80 5.27 -5.01
CA SER A 57 -1.88 6.15 -5.47
C SER A 57 -1.60 6.72 -6.86
N GLN A 58 -0.37 7.23 -7.07
CA GLN A 58 0.05 7.75 -8.38
C GLN A 58 0.11 6.65 -9.44
N PHE A 59 0.57 5.45 -9.08
CA PHE A 59 0.61 4.29 -9.96
C PHE A 59 -0.79 3.92 -10.45
N LEU A 60 -1.75 3.75 -9.54
CA LEU A 60 -3.14 3.42 -9.91
C LEU A 60 -3.81 4.52 -10.75
N ALA A 61 -3.48 5.80 -10.53
CA ALA A 61 -3.97 6.90 -11.36
C ALA A 61 -3.47 6.82 -12.82
N GLN A 62 -2.27 6.26 -13.05
CA GLN A 62 -1.70 6.07 -14.38
C GLN A 62 -2.11 4.74 -15.02
N HIS A 63 -2.53 3.77 -14.22
CA HIS A 63 -2.91 2.41 -14.64
C HIS A 63 -4.37 2.11 -14.33
N SER A 64 -5.28 2.86 -14.96
CA SER A 64 -6.74 2.72 -14.75
C SER A 64 -7.35 1.37 -15.16
N ASP A 65 -6.55 0.51 -15.81
CA ASP A 65 -6.86 -0.86 -16.18
C ASP A 65 -6.49 -1.89 -15.09
N LEU A 66 -5.86 -1.46 -14.00
CA LEU A 66 -5.43 -2.32 -12.91
C LEU A 66 -6.25 -2.12 -11.63
N GLU A 67 -6.50 -3.21 -10.92
CA GLU A 67 -7.08 -3.25 -9.58
C GLU A 67 -6.07 -3.83 -8.58
N LEU A 68 -5.92 -3.19 -7.42
CA LEU A 68 -5.10 -3.71 -6.33
C LEU A 68 -5.74 -4.96 -5.72
N ALA A 69 -5.09 -6.11 -5.82
CA ALA A 69 -5.59 -7.38 -5.28
C ALA A 69 -5.02 -7.70 -3.89
N ALA A 70 -3.73 -7.45 -3.68
CA ALA A 70 -3.06 -7.70 -2.40
C ALA A 70 -1.78 -6.88 -2.30
N MET A 71 -1.31 -6.66 -1.07
CA MET A 71 0.01 -6.10 -0.81
C MET A 71 0.59 -6.66 0.49
N ALA A 72 1.91 -6.76 0.56
CA ALA A 72 2.64 -7.18 1.75
C ALA A 72 4.00 -6.46 1.83
N PRO A 73 4.45 -6.08 3.04
CA PRO A 73 5.83 -5.63 3.21
C PRO A 73 6.81 -6.76 2.91
N ASP A 74 8.03 -6.42 2.51
CA ASP A 74 9.09 -7.38 2.26
C ASP A 74 9.79 -7.89 3.53
N ASP A 75 9.74 -7.10 4.61
CA ASP A 75 10.36 -7.33 5.92
C ASP A 75 11.84 -7.74 5.84
N THR A 76 12.55 -7.27 4.81
CA THR A 76 13.94 -7.66 4.56
C THR A 76 14.95 -6.84 5.36
N ALA A 77 14.54 -5.72 5.99
CA ALA A 77 15.40 -4.97 6.87
C ALA A 77 15.44 -5.57 8.29
N GLY A 78 16.60 -5.46 8.93
CA GLY A 78 16.82 -6.00 10.27
C GLY A 78 15.78 -5.53 11.29
N ARG A 79 15.39 -6.44 12.19
CA ARG A 79 14.35 -6.25 13.23
C ARG A 79 12.92 -6.05 12.69
N GLY A 80 12.56 -6.71 11.58
CA GLY A 80 11.20 -6.68 11.04
C GLY A 80 10.82 -5.33 10.45
N ARG A 81 11.82 -4.61 9.92
CA ARG A 81 11.58 -3.38 9.15
C ARG A 81 11.43 -3.77 7.69
N SER A 82 10.56 -3.08 6.99
CA SER A 82 10.38 -3.27 5.55
C SER A 82 11.28 -2.28 4.79
N THR A 83 11.80 -2.68 3.63
CA THR A 83 12.47 -1.79 2.66
C THR A 83 11.60 -1.47 1.45
N GLY A 84 10.47 -2.17 1.35
CA GLY A 84 9.48 -1.95 0.32
C GLY A 84 8.30 -2.88 0.47
N TYR A 85 7.47 -2.90 -0.57
CA TYR A 85 6.23 -3.66 -0.59
C TYR A 85 6.11 -4.45 -1.88
N PHE A 86 5.74 -5.73 -1.74
CA PHE A 86 5.20 -6.51 -2.84
C PHE A 86 3.73 -6.15 -3.02
N VAL A 87 3.34 -5.85 -4.24
CA VAL A 87 1.99 -5.44 -4.61
C VAL A 87 1.51 -6.31 -5.76
N VAL A 88 0.32 -6.86 -5.65
CA VAL A 88 -0.30 -7.71 -6.67
C VAL A 88 -1.47 -6.97 -7.29
N PHE A 89 -1.44 -6.81 -8.60
CA PHE A 89 -2.50 -6.21 -9.39
C PHE A 89 -3.24 -7.27 -10.23
N ARG A 90 -4.50 -6.98 -10.54
CA ARG A 90 -5.33 -7.72 -11.50
C ARG A 90 -5.78 -6.76 -12.60
N THR A 91 -5.85 -7.25 -13.83
CA THR A 91 -6.42 -6.47 -14.94
C THR A 91 -7.94 -6.46 -14.84
N ILE A 92 -8.53 -5.28 -14.99
CA ILE A 92 -9.96 -5.09 -15.08
C ILE A 92 -10.35 -5.35 -16.55
N HIS A 93 -11.00 -6.47 -16.82
CA HIS A 93 -11.64 -6.69 -18.11
C HIS A 93 -12.99 -5.97 -18.10
N ARG A 94 -13.09 -4.87 -18.85
CA ARG A 94 -14.37 -4.16 -19.07
C ARG A 94 -15.16 -4.80 -20.20
#